data_AF-A0A7C4TJJ4-F1
#
_entry.id   AF-A0A7C4TJJ4-F1
#
_cell.length_a   1.000
_cell.length_b   1.000
_cell.length_c   1.000
_cell.angle_alpha   90.00
_cell.angle_beta   90.00
_cell.angle_gamma   90.00
#
_symmetry.space_group_name_H-M   'P 1'
#
loop_
_entity.id
_entity.type
_entity.pdbx_description
1 polymer ?
#
loop_
_entity_poly.entity_id
_entity_poly.type
_entity_poly.pdbx_seq_one_letter_code
_entity_poly.pdbx_strand_id
1 'polypeptide(L)'
;MQSRPPAARFMSRLAISFVLVLAIVVGGFVLVNVLVEVKLDSANRVDLQLAEPPDGGGANYLLIGSDSRAFVNETGETAFGDESDAGGQRSDTIMVLHT
;
A
#
# COMPACT_ATOMS: atom_id res chain seq x y z
N MET A 1 -21.81 -49.13 -11.07
CA MET A 1 -21.59 -47.77 -10.53
C MET A 1 -21.66 -47.85 -9.02
N GLN A 2 -20.52 -47.92 -8.32
CA GLN A 2 -20.47 -48.17 -6.89
C GLN A 2 -20.64 -46.83 -6.14
N SER A 3 -21.75 -46.70 -5.40
CA SER A 3 -22.10 -45.52 -4.63
C SER A 3 -21.09 -45.30 -3.51
N ARG A 4 -20.20 -44.32 -3.64
CA ARG A 4 -19.28 -43.92 -2.55
C ARG A 4 -20.09 -43.63 -1.27
N PRO A 5 -19.64 -44.08 -0.08
CA PRO A 5 -20.38 -43.91 1.16
C PRO A 5 -20.67 -42.42 1.42
N PRO A 6 -21.83 -42.07 2.02
CA PRO A 6 -22.26 -40.68 2.18
C PRO A 6 -21.22 -39.80 2.91
N ALA A 7 -20.49 -40.38 3.86
CA ALA A 7 -19.39 -39.73 4.57
C ALA A 7 -18.21 -39.35 3.64
N ALA A 8 -17.87 -40.18 2.65
CA ALA A 8 -16.79 -39.89 1.70
C ALA A 8 -17.18 -38.75 0.74
N ARG A 9 -18.46 -38.64 0.39
CA ARG A 9 -18.98 -37.52 -0.44
C ARG A 9 -18.99 -36.21 0.34
N PHE A 10 -19.33 -36.26 1.62
CA PHE A 10 -19.25 -35.10 2.53
C PHE A 10 -17.80 -34.63 2.73
N MET A 11 -16.88 -35.53 3.04
CA MET A 11 -15.45 -35.22 3.19
C MET A 11 -14.83 -34.65 1.92
N SER A 12 -15.19 -35.19 0.75
CA SER A 12 -14.72 -34.64 -0.53
C SER A 12 -15.22 -33.22 -0.76
N ARG A 13 -16.48 -32.91 -0.45
CA ARG A 13 -17.02 -31.55 -0.53
C ARG A 13 -16.34 -30.60 0.44
N LEU A 14 -16.12 -31.05 1.68
CA LEU A 14 -15.44 -30.26 2.71
C LEU A 14 -13.99 -29.96 2.32
N ALA A 15 -13.26 -30.94 1.79
CA ALA A 15 -11.90 -30.74 1.29
C ALA A 15 -11.86 -29.75 0.12
N ILE A 16 -12.79 -29.85 -0.83
CA ILE A 16 -12.90 -28.89 -1.94
C ILE A 16 -13.19 -27.48 -1.42
N SER A 17 -14.16 -27.33 -0.52
CA SER A 17 -14.47 -26.03 0.10
C SER A 17 -13.28 -25.46 0.86
N PHE A 18 -12.55 -26.29 1.59
CA PHE A 18 -11.36 -25.85 2.33
C PHE A 18 -10.26 -25.35 1.38
N VAL A 19 -9.96 -26.11 0.32
CA VAL A 19 -8.96 -25.70 -0.68
C VAL A 19 -9.39 -24.42 -1.39
N LEU A 20 -10.68 -24.28 -1.72
CA LEU A 20 -11.21 -23.08 -2.35
C LEU A 20 -11.05 -21.85 -1.46
N VAL A 21 -11.43 -21.95 -0.18
CA VAL A 21 -11.27 -20.86 0.80
C VAL A 21 -9.79 -20.52 0.97
N LEU A 22 -8.93 -21.53 1.10
CA LEU A 22 -7.49 -21.34 1.22
C LEU A 22 -6.92 -20.59 0.00
N ALA A 23 -7.32 -20.99 -1.22
CA ALA A 23 -6.89 -20.34 -2.45
C ALA A 23 -7.35 -18.88 -2.53
N ILE A 24 -8.57 -18.57 -2.09
CA ILE A 24 -9.09 -17.19 -2.04
C ILE A 24 -8.28 -16.35 -1.04
N VAL A 25 -8.01 -16.87 0.16
CA VAL A 25 -7.26 -16.15 1.19
C VAL A 25 -5.83 -15.88 0.73
N VAL A 26 -5.14 -16.90 0.23
CA VAL A 26 -3.77 -16.76 -0.27
C VAL A 26 -3.72 -15.83 -1.48
N GLY A 27 -4.64 -16.01 -2.43
CA GLY A 27 -4.74 -15.16 -3.62
C GLY A 27 -5.00 -13.69 -3.27
N GLY A 28 -5.91 -13.44 -2.32
CA GLY A 28 -6.19 -12.09 -1.82
C GLY A 28 -4.98 -11.44 -1.16
N PHE A 29 -4.27 -12.18 -0.31
CA PHE A 29 -3.06 -11.67 0.35
C PHE A 29 -1.96 -11.32 -0.67
N VAL A 30 -1.69 -12.20 -1.64
CA VAL A 30 -0.69 -11.94 -2.69
C VAL A 30 -1.08 -10.72 -3.52
N LEU A 31 -2.34 -10.61 -3.93
CA LEU A 31 -2.84 -9.49 -4.72
C LEU A 31 -2.64 -8.16 -4.00
N VAL A 32 -2.99 -8.08 -2.72
CA VAL A 32 -2.81 -6.86 -1.92
C VAL A 32 -1.35 -6.46 -1.84
N ASN A 33 -0.44 -7.40 -1.57
CA ASN A 33 0.99 -7.10 -1.49
C ASN A 33 1.54 -6.57 -2.81
N VAL A 34 1.19 -7.21 -3.94
CA VAL A 34 1.61 -6.75 -5.27
C VAL A 34 1.08 -5.35 -5.58
N LEU A 35 -0.18 -5.06 -5.25
CA LEU A 35 -0.76 -3.73 -5.47
C LEU A 35 -0.11 -2.65 -4.62
N VAL A 36 0.26 -2.98 -3.37
CA VAL A 36 1.00 -2.06 -2.50
C VAL A 36 2.38 -1.79 -3.07
N GLU A 37 3.09 -2.84 -3.49
CA GLU A 37 4.44 -2.70 -4.05
C GLU A 37 4.45 -1.88 -5.34
N VAL A 38 3.51 -2.13 -6.27
CA VAL A 38 3.38 -1.33 -7.50
C VAL A 38 3.10 0.15 -7.18
N LYS A 39 2.24 0.43 -6.19
CA LYS A 39 1.97 1.81 -5.78
C LYS A 39 3.20 2.47 -5.14
N LEU A 40 3.94 1.74 -4.30
CA LEU A 40 5.14 2.27 -3.66
C LEU A 40 6.27 2.47 -4.67
N ASP A 41 6.43 1.58 -5.64
CA ASP A 41 7.47 1.69 -6.65
C ASP A 41 7.17 2.79 -7.68
N SER A 42 5.90 3.16 -7.84
CA SER A 42 5.51 4.33 -8.63
C SER A 42 5.90 5.67 -7.99
N ALA A 43 6.29 5.68 -6.72
CA ALA A 43 6.78 6.89 -6.07
C ALA A 43 8.19 7.23 -6.57
N ASN A 44 8.38 8.49 -6.98
CA ASN A 44 9.69 8.98 -7.41
C ASN A 44 10.70 8.85 -6.27
N ARG A 45 11.74 8.04 -6.49
CA ARG A 45 12.86 7.90 -5.56
C ARG A 45 13.93 8.93 -5.90
N VAL A 46 14.44 9.59 -4.87
CA VAL A 46 15.55 10.53 -4.99
C VAL A 46 16.73 9.94 -4.23
N ASP A 47 17.86 9.77 -4.93
CA ASP A 47 19.10 9.33 -4.28
C ASP A 47 19.67 10.47 -3.46
N LEU A 48 19.80 10.23 -2.16
CA LEU A 48 20.37 11.17 -1.20
C LEU A 48 21.69 10.60 -0.68
N GLN A 49 22.72 11.44 -0.66
CA GLN A 49 23.94 11.11 0.07
C GLN A 49 23.72 11.39 1.55
N LEU A 50 23.50 10.32 2.32
CA LEU A 50 23.29 10.38 3.76
C LEU A 50 24.54 9.88 4.49
N ALA A 51 24.72 10.34 5.73
CA ALA A 51 25.74 9.81 6.61
C ALA A 51 25.41 8.36 6.99
N GLU A 52 26.44 7.58 7.31
CA GLU A 52 26.29 6.20 7.75
C GLU A 52 25.51 6.17 9.08
N PRO A 53 24.49 5.28 9.22
CA PRO A 53 23.70 5.22 10.43
C PRO A 53 24.56 4.83 11.64
N PRO A 54 24.31 5.42 12.82
CA PRO A 54 25.07 5.10 14.02
C PRO A 54 24.86 3.65 14.48
N ASP A 55 25.90 3.07 15.09
CA ASP A 55 25.83 1.74 15.70
C ASP A 55 24.73 1.70 16.76
N GLY A 56 23.83 0.71 16.68
CA GLY A 56 22.73 0.53 17.64
C GLY A 56 21.32 0.63 17.06
N GLY A 57 21.16 0.83 15.75
CA GLY A 57 19.90 0.62 15.04
C GLY A 57 18.86 1.75 15.16
N GLY A 58 19.20 2.86 15.80
CA GLY A 58 18.36 4.05 15.82
C GLY A 58 18.36 4.75 14.46
N ALA A 59 17.18 5.00 13.90
CA ALA A 59 17.02 5.69 12.63
C ALA A 59 16.21 6.99 12.83
N ASN A 60 16.60 8.02 12.08
CA ASN A 60 15.82 9.25 11.96
C ASN A 60 15.19 9.30 10.57
N TYR A 61 13.88 9.52 10.52
CA TYR A 61 13.13 9.65 9.29
C TYR A 61 12.63 11.09 9.16
N LEU A 62 12.94 11.74 8.03
CA LEU A 62 12.41 13.06 7.70
C LEU A 62 11.12 12.88 6.90
N LEU A 63 10.00 13.31 7.45
CA LEU A 63 8.70 13.31 6.79
C LEU A 63 8.39 14.71 6.30
N ILE A 64 8.18 14.83 4.99
CA ILE A 64 7.91 16.08 4.28
C ILE A 64 6.54 15.94 3.63
N GLY A 65 5.61 16.84 3.97
CA GLY A 65 4.29 16.93 3.37
C GLY A 65 4.18 18.19 2.52
N SER A 66 3.87 18.04 1.24
CA SER A 66 3.60 19.14 0.31
C SER A 66 2.11 19.11 -0.06
N ASP A 67 1.36 20.17 0.23
CA ASP A 67 -0.02 20.34 -0.28
C ASP A 67 0.05 20.91 -1.70
N SER A 68 0.40 20.07 -2.69
CA SER A 68 0.58 20.52 -4.07
C SER A 68 -0.74 20.76 -4.81
N ARG A 69 -1.86 20.24 -4.31
CA ARG A 69 -3.21 20.30 -4.94
C ARG A 69 -3.28 19.86 -6.41
N ALA A 70 -2.27 19.16 -6.91
CA ALA A 70 -2.19 18.66 -8.30
C ALA A 70 -3.33 17.69 -8.70
N PHE A 71 -4.12 17.21 -7.74
CA PHE A 71 -5.28 16.35 -7.98
C PHE A 71 -6.62 17.12 -8.09
N VAL A 72 -6.62 18.41 -7.78
CA VAL A 72 -7.81 19.26 -7.82
C VAL A 72 -8.09 19.62 -9.28
N ASN A 73 -9.30 19.37 -9.73
CA ASN A 73 -9.78 19.73 -11.07
C ASN A 73 -10.69 20.97 -10.98
N GLU A 74 -11.15 21.47 -12.13
CA GLU A 74 -12.01 22.68 -12.25
C GLU A 74 -13.21 22.71 -11.29
N THR A 75 -13.78 21.54 -10.95
CA THR A 75 -14.91 21.47 -10.00
C THR A 75 -14.51 21.60 -8.52
N GLY A 76 -13.27 21.27 -8.18
CA GLY A 76 -12.72 21.35 -6.83
C GLY A 76 -12.01 22.66 -6.51
N GLU A 77 -11.64 23.45 -7.53
CA GLU A 77 -10.90 24.72 -7.37
C GLU A 77 -11.64 25.72 -6.47
N THR A 78 -12.97 25.80 -6.55
CA THR A 78 -13.75 26.72 -5.70
C THR A 78 -13.66 26.38 -4.20
N ALA A 79 -13.43 25.11 -3.86
CA ALA A 79 -13.38 24.63 -2.48
C ALA A 79 -11.94 24.51 -1.95
N PHE A 80 -10.99 24.17 -2.82
CA PHE A 80 -9.61 23.86 -2.45
C PHE A 80 -8.57 24.82 -3.04
N GLY A 81 -8.94 25.74 -3.94
CA GLY A 81 -8.00 26.55 -4.71
C GLY A 81 -7.32 25.78 -5.85
N ASP A 82 -6.50 26.47 -6.64
CA ASP A 82 -5.76 25.92 -7.79
C ASP A 82 -4.28 25.64 -7.43
N GLU A 83 -3.63 24.74 -8.17
CA GLU A 83 -2.20 24.38 -8.08
C GLU A 83 -1.28 25.61 -8.26
N SER A 84 -1.73 26.62 -9.03
CA SER A 84 -1.04 27.90 -9.22
C SER A 84 -0.87 28.71 -7.92
N ASP A 85 -1.80 28.60 -6.97
CA ASP A 85 -1.74 29.25 -5.66
C ASP A 85 -0.88 28.47 -4.65
N ALA A 86 -0.78 27.14 -4.82
CA ALA A 86 -0.06 26.24 -3.92
C ALA A 86 1.47 26.24 -4.14
N GLY A 87 1.95 26.70 -5.30
CA GLY A 87 3.37 26.86 -5.60
C GLY A 87 4.14 25.55 -5.77
N GLY A 88 3.45 24.39 -5.83
CA GLY A 88 3.87 23.07 -6.32
C GLY A 88 5.05 22.36 -5.65
N GLN A 89 5.92 23.08 -4.93
CA GLN A 89 7.20 22.58 -4.40
C GLN A 89 7.46 23.02 -2.95
N ARG A 90 6.46 23.60 -2.28
CA ARG A 90 6.59 24.01 -0.87
C ARG A 90 6.22 22.83 0.03
N SER A 91 7.04 22.59 1.04
CA SER A 91 6.71 21.66 2.12
C SER A 91 5.96 22.43 3.20
N ASP A 92 4.70 22.08 3.43
CA ASP A 92 3.86 22.70 4.46
C ASP A 92 3.99 21.99 5.81
N THR A 93 4.52 20.76 5.83
CA THR A 93 4.79 20.01 7.05
C THR A 93 6.17 19.35 6.99
N ILE A 94 6.97 19.56 8.04
CA ILE A 94 8.28 18.91 8.23
C ILE A 94 8.29 18.28 9.62
N MET A 95 8.49 16.96 9.68
CA MET A 95 8.55 16.20 10.93
C MET A 95 9.77 15.27 10.95
N VAL A 96 10.32 15.04 12.14
CA VAL A 96 11.39 14.05 12.37
C VAL A 96 10.81 12.94 13.23
N LEU A 97 10.85 11.71 12.70
CA LEU A 97 10.51 10.49 13.43
C LEU A 97 11.81 9.82 13.90
N HIS A 98 11.85 9.41 15.15
CA HIS A 98 12.95 8.68 15.75
C HIS A 98 12.44 7.32 16.25
N THR A 99 13.22 6.26 16.03
CA THR A 99 12.88 4.88 16.43
C THR A 99 13.89 4.32 17.40
#